data_AF-A0A396MCG6-F1
#
_entry.id   AF-A0A396MCG6-F1
#
_cell.length_a   1.000
_cell.length_b   1.000
_cell.length_c   1.000
_cell.angle_alpha   90.00
_cell.angle_beta   90.00
_cell.angle_gamma   90.00
#
_symmetry.space_group_name_H-M   'P 1'
#
loop_
_entity.id
_entity.type
_entity.pdbx_description
1 polymer ?
#
loop_
_entity_poly.entity_id
_entity_poly.type
_entity_poly.pdbx_seq_one_letter_code
_entity_poly.pdbx_strand_id
1 'polypeptide(L)'
;MSGKQKEHRRHGILLGVADGVVFLISVALAVLLMLAYAAPRVDPHDSLWFAYLGLAAPFLYLANLVLMLYWTVRWKWIAVGLAAVAVIGLGHVSKFFRPAFGKAYEQVRLPGSFRVLSYNVEGFFGRDSLGKRENQVAEIARFIRESEPDIICMQEFELNRINPRVKFDSLLEAWKYSAFFFTSGSPDQNGRGLAIYSKYPVVRRGGIHYPESNNASMWADVIMHRDTLRVYNNHMQSTQVNESDREYLSGTGLSADSLGDERLKDILRKLGRNFRVRAAQADSIAGIIHDGTPRVIVCGDFNDTPMSYTYRQLRGDLKDAFCEKGRGIIFTYRGLLGVFRIDYLFHSNDLATVGYDSEQPQWSDHNPVLVDLKLR
;
A
#
# COMPACT_ATOMS: atom_id res chain seq x y z
N MET A 1 58.89 -7.60 -23.52
CA MET A 1 57.68 -6.83 -23.13
C MET A 1 57.96 -6.09 -21.84
N SER A 2 57.89 -4.76 -21.86
CA SER A 2 58.13 -3.89 -20.69
C SER A 2 57.09 -4.13 -19.59
N GLY A 3 57.48 -3.94 -18.32
CA GLY A 3 56.59 -4.08 -17.15
C GLY A 3 55.27 -3.32 -17.29
N LYS A 4 55.31 -2.11 -17.85
CA LYS A 4 54.12 -1.27 -18.12
C LYS A 4 53.14 -1.89 -19.12
N GLN A 5 53.62 -2.66 -20.11
CA GLN A 5 52.74 -3.36 -21.08
C GLN A 5 52.05 -4.59 -20.47
N LYS A 6 52.73 -5.30 -19.55
CA LYS A 6 52.11 -6.42 -18.81
C LYS A 6 51.06 -5.92 -17.82
N GLU A 7 51.31 -4.77 -17.19
CA GLU A 7 50.40 -4.15 -16.23
C GLU A 7 49.14 -3.59 -16.91
N HIS A 8 49.27 -2.86 -18.02
CA HIS A 8 48.12 -2.42 -18.84
C HIS A 8 47.30 -3.59 -19.38
N ARG A 9 47.94 -4.68 -19.83
CA ARG A 9 47.24 -5.87 -20.34
C ARG A 9 46.50 -6.62 -19.22
N ARG A 10 47.09 -6.70 -18.01
CA ARG A 10 46.40 -7.26 -16.82
C ARG A 10 45.21 -6.41 -16.40
N HIS A 11 45.35 -5.08 -16.41
CA HIS A 11 44.26 -4.16 -16.08
C HIS A 11 43.10 -4.28 -17.08
N GLY A 12 43.39 -4.38 -18.38
CA GLY A 12 42.37 -4.60 -19.42
C GLY A 12 41.65 -5.94 -19.32
N ILE A 13 42.34 -7.01 -18.93
CA ILE A 13 41.72 -8.33 -18.70
C ILE A 13 40.83 -8.31 -17.45
N LEU A 14 41.29 -7.71 -16.35
CA LEU A 14 40.51 -7.56 -15.11
C LEU A 14 39.23 -6.75 -15.35
N LEU A 15 39.33 -5.64 -16.09
CA LEU A 15 38.17 -4.84 -16.50
C LEU A 15 37.20 -5.63 -17.38
N GLY A 16 37.70 -6.44 -18.32
CA GLY A 16 36.85 -7.28 -19.17
C GLY A 16 36.11 -8.38 -18.40
N VAL A 17 36.76 -9.02 -17.42
CA VAL A 17 36.12 -10.02 -16.55
C VAL A 17 35.06 -9.38 -15.65
N ALA A 18 35.38 -8.23 -15.06
CA ALA A 18 34.42 -7.47 -14.24
C ALA A 18 33.19 -7.04 -15.06
N ASP A 19 33.40 -6.51 -16.27
CA ASP A 19 32.32 -6.16 -17.21
C ASP A 19 31.47 -7.41 -17.55
N GLY A 20 32.09 -8.56 -17.77
CA GLY A 20 31.37 -9.82 -18.03
C GLY A 20 30.49 -10.25 -16.86
N VAL A 21 30.97 -10.14 -15.62
CA VAL A 21 30.19 -10.45 -14.41
C VAL A 21 29.02 -9.47 -14.26
N VAL A 22 29.27 -8.16 -14.37
CA VAL A 22 28.21 -7.14 -14.26
C VAL A 22 27.19 -7.31 -15.39
N PHE A 23 27.60 -7.75 -16.58
CA PHE A 23 26.70 -8.03 -17.70
C PHE A 23 25.75 -9.17 -17.34
N LEU A 24 26.25 -10.28 -16.80
CA LEU A 24 25.42 -11.39 -16.35
C LEU A 24 24.44 -10.97 -15.24
N ILE A 25 24.92 -10.18 -14.26
CA ILE A 25 24.05 -9.61 -13.21
C ILE A 25 22.95 -8.74 -13.83
N SER A 26 23.28 -7.93 -14.83
CA SER A 26 22.33 -7.04 -15.50
C SER A 26 21.26 -7.82 -16.24
N VAL A 27 21.64 -8.89 -16.96
CA VAL A 27 20.69 -9.78 -17.64
C VAL A 27 19.79 -10.50 -16.63
N ALA A 28 20.37 -11.05 -15.56
CA ALA A 28 19.60 -11.72 -14.52
C ALA A 28 18.61 -10.76 -13.85
N LEU A 29 19.04 -9.54 -13.51
CA LEU A 29 18.18 -8.52 -12.91
C LEU A 29 17.04 -8.11 -13.85
N ALA A 30 17.32 -7.93 -15.15
CA ALA A 30 16.32 -7.62 -16.16
C ALA A 30 15.26 -8.72 -16.26
N VAL A 31 15.68 -9.99 -16.24
CA VAL A 31 14.75 -11.14 -16.24
C VAL A 31 13.90 -11.16 -14.97
N LEU A 32 14.50 -11.01 -13.79
CA LEU A 32 13.77 -10.97 -12.52
C LEU A 32 12.76 -9.83 -12.47
N LEU A 33 13.12 -8.65 -12.99
CA LEU A 33 12.23 -7.50 -13.08
C LEU A 33 11.05 -7.74 -14.03
N MET A 34 11.30 -8.37 -15.19
CA MET A 34 10.23 -8.76 -16.12
C MET A 34 9.27 -9.78 -15.49
N LEU A 35 9.79 -10.75 -14.72
CA LEU A 35 8.97 -11.68 -13.95
C LEU A 35 8.18 -10.96 -12.86
N ALA A 36 8.78 -9.96 -12.19
CA ALA A 36 8.08 -9.12 -11.22
C ALA A 36 6.91 -8.34 -11.84
N TYR A 37 6.98 -7.94 -13.12
CA TYR A 37 5.84 -7.33 -13.82
C TYR A 37 4.66 -8.29 -14.04
N ALA A 38 4.92 -9.59 -14.10
CA ALA A 38 3.90 -10.61 -14.15
C ALA A 38 3.33 -10.95 -12.76
N ALA A 39 4.01 -10.59 -11.67
CA ALA A 39 3.61 -10.94 -10.30
C ALA A 39 2.14 -10.67 -9.95
N PRO A 40 1.52 -9.53 -10.31
CA PRO A 40 0.12 -9.29 -9.97
C PRO A 40 -0.85 -10.30 -10.59
N ARG A 41 -0.44 -11.05 -11.62
CA ARG A 41 -1.30 -12.00 -12.37
C ARG A 41 -1.21 -13.42 -11.84
N VAL A 42 -0.31 -13.70 -10.93
CA VAL A 42 -0.03 -15.06 -10.45
C VAL A 42 -0.50 -15.18 -9.01
N ASP A 43 -1.42 -16.10 -8.76
CA ASP A 43 -1.92 -16.39 -7.42
C ASP A 43 -0.75 -16.94 -6.55
N PRO A 44 -0.52 -16.39 -5.33
CA PRO A 44 0.42 -16.95 -4.36
C PRO A 44 0.19 -18.43 -3.99
N HIS A 45 -1.02 -18.97 -4.21
CA HIS A 45 -1.29 -20.40 -4.10
C HIS A 45 -0.61 -21.22 -5.19
N ASP A 46 -0.56 -20.70 -6.43
CA ASP A 46 0.12 -21.34 -7.55
C ASP A 46 1.64 -21.16 -7.47
N SER A 47 2.11 -19.94 -7.17
CA SER A 47 3.54 -19.65 -7.07
C SER A 47 3.87 -18.47 -6.15
N LEU A 48 4.47 -18.78 -4.99
CA LEU A 48 4.96 -17.79 -4.04
C LEU A 48 6.13 -16.95 -4.60
N TRP A 49 6.89 -17.48 -5.55
CA TRP A 49 8.03 -16.75 -6.12
C TRP A 49 7.61 -15.42 -6.74
N PHE A 50 6.45 -15.38 -7.39
CA PHE A 50 5.90 -14.15 -7.94
C PHE A 50 5.49 -13.16 -6.85
N ALA A 51 4.95 -13.61 -5.72
CA ALA A 51 4.63 -12.73 -4.59
C ALA A 51 5.89 -12.04 -4.03
N TYR A 52 6.98 -12.79 -3.84
CA TYR A 52 8.27 -12.21 -3.41
C TYR A 52 8.85 -11.25 -4.46
N LEU A 53 8.78 -11.59 -5.75
CA LEU A 53 9.23 -10.70 -6.82
C LEU A 53 8.40 -9.41 -6.88
N GLY A 54 7.08 -9.49 -6.66
CA GLY A 54 6.19 -8.34 -6.56
C GLY A 54 6.58 -7.42 -5.41
N LEU A 55 6.89 -7.98 -4.23
CA LEU A 55 7.41 -7.23 -3.08
C LEU A 55 8.78 -6.58 -3.39
N ALA A 56 9.65 -7.28 -4.11
CA ALA A 56 10.98 -6.80 -4.48
C ALA A 56 10.98 -5.82 -5.68
N ALA A 57 9.88 -5.73 -6.42
CA ALA A 57 9.76 -4.99 -7.68
C ALA A 57 10.31 -3.54 -7.65
N PRO A 58 9.99 -2.68 -6.65
CA PRO A 58 10.53 -1.32 -6.63
C PRO A 58 12.06 -1.30 -6.52
N PHE A 59 12.65 -2.23 -5.76
CA PHE A 59 14.10 -2.35 -5.60
C PHE A 59 14.76 -2.90 -6.87
N LEU A 60 14.16 -3.91 -7.49
CA LEU A 60 14.62 -4.45 -8.78
C LEU A 60 14.59 -3.38 -9.87
N TYR A 61 13.55 -2.55 -9.91
CA TYR A 61 13.45 -1.44 -10.84
C TYR A 61 14.55 -0.41 -10.64
N LEU A 62 14.80 0.00 -9.39
CA LEU A 62 15.86 0.95 -9.07
C LEU A 62 17.25 0.40 -9.41
N ALA A 63 17.53 -0.86 -9.05
CA ALA A 63 18.78 -1.52 -9.41
C ALA A 63 18.97 -1.60 -10.94
N ASN A 64 17.89 -1.83 -11.69
CA ASN A 64 17.91 -1.85 -13.15
C ASN A 64 18.27 -0.46 -13.72
N LEU A 65 17.73 0.62 -13.15
CA LEU A 65 18.09 1.98 -13.54
C LEU A 65 19.56 2.31 -13.23
N VAL A 66 20.08 1.86 -12.09
CA VAL A 66 21.50 2.05 -11.73
C VAL A 66 22.42 1.32 -12.71
N LEU A 67 22.11 0.06 -13.05
CA LEU A 67 22.88 -0.70 -14.04
C LEU A 67 22.74 -0.10 -15.45
N MET A 68 21.55 0.37 -15.81
CA MET A 68 21.32 1.09 -17.07
C MET A 68 22.22 2.32 -17.18
N LEU A 69 22.30 3.14 -16.12
CA LEU A 69 23.18 4.31 -16.09
C LEU A 69 24.66 3.90 -16.18
N TYR A 70 25.08 2.89 -15.40
CA TYR A 70 26.43 2.33 -15.44
C TYR A 70 26.85 1.94 -16.87
N TRP A 71 25.98 1.22 -17.60
CA TRP A 71 26.27 0.79 -18.97
C TRP A 71 26.16 1.90 -20.00
N THR A 72 25.33 2.91 -19.76
CA THR A 72 25.22 4.11 -20.60
C THR A 72 26.53 4.89 -20.57
N VAL A 73 27.10 5.13 -19.38
CA VAL A 73 28.40 5.79 -19.22
C VAL A 73 29.53 5.00 -19.89
N ARG A 74 29.42 3.67 -19.94
CA ARG A 74 30.36 2.78 -20.62
C ARG A 74 30.08 2.56 -22.11
N TRP A 75 29.06 3.23 -22.67
CA TRP A 75 28.66 3.12 -24.08
C TRP A 75 28.41 1.67 -24.54
N LYS A 76 27.79 0.84 -23.69
CA LYS A 76 27.47 -0.56 -24.03
C LYS A 76 26.00 -0.72 -24.40
N TRP A 77 25.74 -1.48 -25.45
CA TRP A 77 24.38 -1.74 -25.99
C TRP A 77 23.41 -2.39 -25.01
N ILE A 78 23.88 -3.10 -23.98
CA ILE A 78 23.00 -3.64 -22.92
C ILE A 78 22.18 -2.54 -22.23
N ALA A 79 22.67 -1.30 -22.17
CA ALA A 79 21.92 -0.16 -21.66
C ALA A 79 20.57 0.01 -22.39
N VAL A 80 20.52 -0.24 -23.69
CA VAL A 80 19.28 -0.18 -24.50
C VAL A 80 18.29 -1.26 -24.07
N GLY A 81 18.78 -2.48 -23.80
CA GLY A 81 17.93 -3.57 -23.29
C GLY A 81 17.36 -3.26 -21.90
N LEU A 82 18.19 -2.74 -20.99
CA LEU A 82 17.75 -2.32 -19.66
C LEU A 82 16.76 -1.15 -19.72
N ALA A 83 16.96 -0.22 -20.67
CA ALA A 83 16.03 0.87 -20.94
C ALA A 83 14.69 0.35 -21.47
N ALA A 84 14.70 -0.63 -22.38
CA ALA A 84 13.47 -1.25 -22.89
C ALA A 84 12.67 -1.92 -21.75
N VAL A 85 13.35 -2.67 -20.86
CA VAL A 85 12.72 -3.27 -19.67
C VAL A 85 12.15 -2.20 -18.75
N ALA A 86 12.89 -1.11 -18.49
CA ALA A 86 12.40 0.00 -17.68
C ALA A 86 11.15 0.65 -18.28
N VAL A 87 11.13 0.86 -19.61
CA VAL A 87 9.99 1.45 -20.34
C VAL A 87 8.75 0.57 -20.24
N ILE A 88 8.88 -0.75 -20.38
CA ILE A 88 7.77 -1.71 -20.18
C ILE A 88 7.18 -1.56 -18.77
N GLY A 89 8.03 -1.31 -17.78
CA GLY A 89 7.66 -1.10 -16.39
C GLY A 89 6.98 0.23 -16.06
N LEU A 90 6.94 1.22 -16.95
CA LEU A 90 6.47 2.58 -16.60
C LEU A 90 5.03 2.60 -16.06
N GLY A 91 4.14 1.77 -16.61
CA GLY A 91 2.77 1.63 -16.10
C GLY A 91 2.66 0.98 -14.71
N HIS A 92 3.71 0.30 -14.27
CA HIS A 92 3.83 -0.22 -12.91
C HIS A 92 4.43 0.82 -11.96
N VAL A 93 5.40 1.61 -12.43
CA VAL A 93 6.04 2.70 -11.66
C VAL A 93 5.03 3.77 -11.26
N SER A 94 4.07 4.10 -12.13
CA SER A 94 3.02 5.09 -11.83
C SER A 94 2.18 4.76 -10.60
N LYS A 95 2.21 3.50 -10.14
CA LYS A 95 1.55 3.06 -8.91
C LYS A 95 2.35 3.34 -7.64
N PHE A 96 3.63 3.64 -7.75
CA PHE A 96 4.52 3.98 -6.63
C PHE A 96 4.90 5.45 -6.63
N PHE A 97 5.01 6.03 -7.83
CA PHE A 97 5.52 7.37 -8.03
C PHE A 97 4.70 8.08 -9.11
N ARG A 98 4.21 9.29 -8.79
CA ARG A 98 3.68 10.19 -9.80
C ARG A 98 4.53 11.46 -9.85
N PRO A 99 5.16 11.79 -10.99
CA PRO A 99 5.87 13.04 -11.15
C PRO A 99 4.96 14.24 -10.85
N ALA A 100 5.41 15.12 -9.97
CA ALA A 100 4.74 16.39 -9.68
C ALA A 100 5.57 17.52 -10.32
N PHE A 101 5.16 17.96 -11.51
CA PHE A 101 5.78 19.09 -12.18
C PHE A 101 5.05 20.38 -11.76
N GLY A 102 5.77 21.33 -11.16
CA GLY A 102 5.23 22.63 -10.72
C GLY A 102 5.10 22.77 -9.20
N LYS A 103 4.69 23.98 -8.75
CA LYS A 103 4.49 24.27 -7.32
C LYS A 103 3.23 23.53 -6.82
N ALA A 104 3.37 22.86 -5.67
CA ALA A 104 2.22 22.31 -4.96
C ALA A 104 1.46 23.48 -4.31
N TYR A 105 0.39 23.92 -4.96
CA TYR A 105 -0.58 24.80 -4.32
C TYR A 105 -1.50 23.97 -3.43
N GLU A 106 -1.94 24.59 -2.34
CA GLU A 106 -2.99 24.05 -1.48
C GLU A 106 -4.21 23.72 -2.36
N GLN A 107 -4.64 22.45 -2.30
CA GLN A 107 -5.73 21.96 -3.13
C GLN A 107 -7.03 22.51 -2.55
N VAL A 108 -7.49 23.66 -3.06
CA VAL A 108 -8.82 24.17 -2.75
C VAL A 108 -9.84 23.12 -3.19
N ARG A 109 -10.65 22.65 -2.25
CA ARG A 109 -11.66 21.64 -2.50
C ARG A 109 -12.59 22.08 -3.62
N LEU A 110 -12.70 21.25 -4.66
CA LEU A 110 -13.47 21.59 -5.85
C LEU A 110 -14.98 21.64 -5.53
N PRO A 111 -15.74 22.66 -5.98
CA PRO A 111 -17.18 22.69 -5.77
C PRO A 111 -17.87 21.43 -6.32
N GLY A 112 -18.75 20.85 -5.49
CA GLY A 112 -19.45 19.59 -5.79
C GLY A 112 -18.59 18.33 -5.65
N SER A 113 -17.38 18.42 -5.09
CA SER A 113 -16.61 17.24 -4.67
C SER A 113 -16.93 16.84 -3.23
N PHE A 114 -16.78 15.56 -2.95
CA PHE A 114 -16.83 14.98 -1.62
C PHE A 114 -15.51 14.29 -1.29
N ARG A 115 -15.17 14.25 -0.01
CA ARG A 115 -13.89 13.76 0.48
C ARG A 115 -14.05 12.44 1.20
N VAL A 116 -13.21 11.47 0.89
CA VAL A 116 -13.18 10.19 1.58
C VAL A 116 -11.83 10.03 2.28
N LEU A 117 -11.89 9.72 3.56
CA LEU A 117 -10.72 9.37 4.37
C LEU A 117 -10.69 7.85 4.56
N SER A 118 -9.58 7.21 4.22
CA SER A 118 -9.25 5.86 4.69
C SER A 118 -8.07 5.93 5.63
N TYR A 119 -8.18 5.33 6.81
CA TYR A 119 -7.10 5.37 7.80
C TYR A 119 -7.09 4.14 8.71
N ASN A 120 -6.00 3.38 8.69
CA ASN A 120 -5.71 2.42 9.76
C ASN A 120 -5.28 3.22 11.00
N VAL A 121 -6.09 3.17 12.06
CA VAL A 121 -5.88 3.99 13.25
C VAL A 121 -5.10 3.27 14.34
N GLU A 122 -4.67 2.02 14.13
CA GLU A 122 -3.85 1.23 15.06
C GLU A 122 -4.44 1.17 16.49
N GLY A 123 -5.76 0.96 16.61
CA GLY A 123 -6.46 1.00 17.91
C GLY A 123 -6.42 2.36 18.61
N PHE A 124 -6.02 3.41 17.89
CA PHE A 124 -5.74 4.77 18.36
C PHE A 124 -4.53 4.89 19.30
N PHE A 125 -3.55 3.99 19.20
CA PHE A 125 -2.32 4.03 19.99
C PHE A 125 -1.07 4.15 19.10
N GLY A 126 -0.74 5.37 18.69
CA GLY A 126 0.51 5.69 18.01
C GLY A 126 1.47 6.50 18.88
N ARG A 127 2.40 7.22 18.24
CA ARG A 127 3.42 8.05 18.92
C ARG A 127 2.99 9.52 18.99
N ASP A 128 3.27 10.16 20.11
CA ASP A 128 3.14 11.61 20.27
C ASP A 128 4.30 12.38 19.61
N SER A 129 4.33 13.71 19.75
CA SER A 129 5.39 14.57 19.20
C SER A 129 6.78 14.32 19.82
N LEU A 130 6.85 13.63 20.96
CA LEU A 130 8.08 13.25 21.66
C LEU A 130 8.48 11.79 21.37
N GLY A 131 7.71 11.07 20.54
CA GLY A 131 7.96 9.68 20.15
C GLY A 131 7.43 8.63 21.13
N LYS A 132 6.71 9.03 22.18
CA LYS A 132 6.14 8.14 23.20
C LYS A 132 4.82 7.56 22.71
N ARG A 133 4.62 6.25 22.91
CA ARG A 133 3.36 5.57 22.53
C ARG A 133 2.26 5.94 23.51
N GLU A 134 1.21 6.60 23.01
CA GLU A 134 0.09 7.10 23.81
C GLU A 134 -1.23 7.02 23.03
N ASN A 135 -2.34 7.34 23.68
CA ASN A 135 -3.65 7.37 23.04
C ASN A 135 -3.79 8.63 22.18
N GLN A 136 -4.03 8.45 20.89
CA GLN A 136 -4.05 9.50 19.87
C GLN A 136 -5.46 9.86 19.37
N VAL A 137 -6.53 9.42 20.06
CA VAL A 137 -7.91 9.71 19.63
C VAL A 137 -8.16 11.21 19.44
N ALA A 138 -7.65 12.06 20.34
CA ALA A 138 -7.87 13.50 20.27
C ALA A 138 -7.21 14.12 19.02
N GLU A 139 -6.00 13.69 18.70
CA GLU A 139 -5.22 14.13 17.54
C GLU A 139 -5.84 13.66 16.24
N ILE A 140 -6.21 12.39 16.16
CA ILE A 140 -6.89 11.82 14.99
C ILE A 140 -8.25 12.50 14.79
N ALA A 141 -9.02 12.76 15.84
CA ALA A 141 -10.29 13.48 15.74
C ALA A 141 -10.09 14.95 15.33
N ARG A 142 -9.01 15.60 15.78
CA ARG A 142 -8.65 16.96 15.34
C ARG A 142 -8.34 16.98 13.85
N PHE A 143 -7.49 16.07 13.38
CA PHE A 143 -7.19 15.92 11.96
C PHE A 143 -8.45 15.67 11.12
N ILE A 144 -9.37 14.81 11.59
CA ILE A 144 -10.64 14.57 10.91
C ILE A 144 -11.48 15.85 10.85
N ARG A 145 -11.55 16.65 11.92
CA ARG A 145 -12.27 17.94 11.90
C ARG A 145 -11.64 18.96 10.97
N GLU A 146 -10.32 19.02 10.90
CA GLU A 146 -9.58 19.97 10.05
C GLU A 146 -9.61 19.57 8.57
N SER A 147 -9.53 18.27 8.27
CA SER A 147 -9.58 17.75 6.90
C SER A 147 -11.01 17.62 6.34
N GLU A 148 -12.03 17.69 7.20
CA GLU A 148 -13.46 17.68 6.88
C GLU A 148 -13.93 16.61 5.86
N PRO A 149 -13.54 15.32 5.99
CA PRO A 149 -14.04 14.26 5.11
C PRO A 149 -15.57 14.18 5.15
N ASP A 150 -16.17 13.64 4.11
CA ASP A 150 -17.59 13.32 4.01
C ASP A 150 -17.88 11.91 4.51
N ILE A 151 -16.95 11.00 4.22
CA ILE A 151 -17.00 9.59 4.58
C ILE A 151 -15.62 9.22 5.15
N ILE A 152 -15.61 8.51 6.27
CA ILE A 152 -14.40 8.07 6.96
C ILE A 152 -14.45 6.55 7.08
N CYS A 153 -13.42 5.87 6.61
CA CYS A 153 -13.23 4.43 6.70
C CYS A 153 -12.02 4.17 7.61
N MET A 154 -12.27 3.60 8.80
CA MET A 154 -11.22 3.28 9.76
C MET A 154 -10.96 1.78 9.80
N GLN A 155 -9.69 1.39 9.73
CA GLN A 155 -9.22 0.04 10.03
C GLN A 155 -8.60 0.00 11.43
N GLU A 156 -8.61 -1.17 12.07
CA GLU A 156 -8.19 -1.33 13.47
C GLU A 156 -8.89 -0.37 14.44
N PHE A 157 -10.15 -0.04 14.14
CA PHE A 157 -10.98 0.75 15.03
C PHE A 157 -11.27 -0.07 16.30
N GLU A 158 -10.97 0.50 17.46
CA GLU A 158 -11.17 -0.16 18.75
C GLU A 158 -12.02 0.69 19.70
N LEU A 159 -13.08 0.09 20.21
CA LEU A 159 -13.83 0.54 21.38
C LEU A 159 -13.33 -0.21 22.61
N ASN A 160 -12.97 0.52 23.65
CA ASN A 160 -12.54 -0.04 24.93
C ASN A 160 -12.83 0.94 26.07
N ARG A 161 -12.40 0.60 27.29
CA ARG A 161 -12.60 1.45 28.48
C ARG A 161 -11.97 2.84 28.36
N ILE A 162 -10.88 2.98 27.61
CA ILE A 162 -10.16 4.25 27.42
C ILE A 162 -10.80 5.06 26.28
N ASN A 163 -11.31 4.36 25.26
CA ASN A 163 -11.97 4.91 24.08
C ASN A 163 -13.41 4.37 23.98
N PRO A 164 -14.32 4.78 24.89
CA PRO A 164 -15.69 4.32 24.87
C PRO A 164 -16.46 4.94 23.70
N ARG A 165 -17.55 4.31 23.27
CA ARG A 165 -18.38 4.77 22.16
C ARG A 165 -18.82 6.23 22.28
N VAL A 166 -19.25 6.65 23.46
CA VAL A 166 -19.71 8.03 23.76
C VAL A 166 -18.63 9.08 23.43
N LYS A 167 -17.35 8.74 23.60
CA LYS A 167 -16.23 9.63 23.24
C LYS A 167 -16.21 9.89 21.73
N PHE A 168 -16.43 8.88 20.91
CA PHE A 168 -16.49 9.02 19.45
C PHE A 168 -17.77 9.73 18.99
N ASP A 169 -18.91 9.46 19.64
CA ASP A 169 -20.16 10.16 19.31
C ASP A 169 -20.04 11.68 19.51
N SER A 170 -19.30 12.11 20.54
CA SER A 170 -18.99 13.54 20.76
C SER A 170 -17.92 14.07 19.79
N LEU A 171 -16.81 13.35 19.60
CA LEU A 171 -15.70 13.83 18.76
C LEU A 171 -16.02 13.87 17.27
N LEU A 172 -16.92 13.00 16.81
CA LEU A 172 -17.33 12.83 15.42
C LEU A 172 -18.81 13.18 15.21
N GLU A 173 -19.36 14.12 16.00
CA GLU A 173 -20.78 14.53 15.96
C GLU A 173 -21.25 14.92 14.54
N ALA A 174 -20.38 15.58 13.76
CA ALA A 174 -20.68 15.96 12.37
C ALA A 174 -20.86 14.74 11.43
N TRP A 175 -20.30 13.58 11.78
CA TRP A 175 -20.42 12.30 11.06
C TRP A 175 -21.38 11.35 11.77
N LYS A 176 -22.60 11.84 12.02
CA LYS A 176 -23.62 11.17 12.84
C LYS A 176 -24.02 9.76 12.38
N TYR A 177 -23.81 9.40 11.12
CA TYR A 177 -24.16 8.07 10.62
C TYR A 177 -22.94 7.17 10.67
N SER A 178 -23.07 6.00 11.30
CA SER A 178 -21.97 5.06 11.45
C SER A 178 -22.39 3.61 11.20
N ALA A 179 -21.45 2.82 10.71
CA ALA A 179 -21.54 1.37 10.58
C ALA A 179 -20.26 0.74 11.13
N PHE A 180 -20.43 -0.34 11.90
CA PHE A 180 -19.33 -1.08 12.51
C PHE A 180 -19.36 -2.52 12.04
N PHE A 181 -18.17 -3.09 11.87
CA PHE A 181 -17.98 -4.51 11.55
C PHE A 181 -16.80 -5.04 12.34
N PHE A 182 -17.10 -5.60 13.53
CA PHE A 182 -16.10 -5.99 14.51
C PHE A 182 -15.75 -7.47 14.40
N THR A 183 -14.46 -7.78 14.34
CA THR A 183 -13.94 -9.15 14.31
C THR A 183 -13.82 -9.76 15.71
N SER A 184 -13.80 -8.91 16.74
CA SER A 184 -13.93 -9.33 18.14
C SER A 184 -14.74 -8.32 18.94
N GLY A 185 -15.47 -8.81 19.95
CA GLY A 185 -16.30 -7.98 20.82
C GLY A 185 -17.56 -7.44 20.14
N SER A 186 -18.12 -6.33 20.64
CA SER A 186 -19.35 -5.73 20.10
C SER A 186 -19.38 -4.20 20.21
N PRO A 187 -20.19 -3.50 19.39
CA PRO A 187 -20.35 -2.03 19.44
C PRO A 187 -20.85 -1.49 20.79
N ASP A 188 -21.59 -2.30 21.54
CA ASP A 188 -22.18 -1.93 22.84
C ASP A 188 -21.26 -2.26 24.03
N GLN A 189 -20.08 -2.84 23.76
CA GLN A 189 -19.06 -3.21 24.76
C GLN A 189 -17.67 -2.77 24.27
N ASN A 190 -16.65 -3.60 24.55
CA ASN A 190 -15.37 -3.51 23.88
C ASN A 190 -15.47 -4.22 22.54
N GLY A 191 -14.88 -3.66 21.49
CA GLY A 191 -14.86 -4.30 20.18
C GLY A 191 -13.79 -3.72 19.27
N ARG A 192 -13.24 -4.57 18.40
CA ARG A 192 -12.20 -4.21 17.44
C ARG A 192 -12.59 -4.65 16.03
N GLY A 193 -12.35 -3.79 15.05
CA GLY A 193 -12.51 -4.13 13.64
C GLY A 193 -12.55 -2.89 12.76
N LEU A 194 -13.61 -2.79 11.95
CA LEU A 194 -13.79 -1.74 10.97
C LEU A 194 -14.91 -0.78 11.37
N ALA A 195 -14.74 0.48 11.04
CA ALA A 195 -15.78 1.49 11.17
C ALA A 195 -15.90 2.32 9.88
N ILE A 196 -17.13 2.66 9.52
CA ILE A 196 -17.45 3.67 8.53
C ILE A 196 -18.26 4.75 9.24
N TYR A 197 -17.80 6.00 9.17
CA TYR A 197 -18.55 7.18 9.61
C TYR A 197 -18.88 8.05 8.40
N SER A 198 -20.05 8.69 8.41
CA SER A 198 -20.51 9.50 7.29
C SER A 198 -21.33 10.70 7.75
N LYS A 199 -21.19 11.81 7.03
CA LYS A 199 -22.11 12.95 7.10
C LYS A 199 -23.49 12.62 6.49
N TYR A 200 -23.57 11.56 5.69
CA TYR A 200 -24.74 11.15 4.91
C TYR A 200 -25.36 9.84 5.44
N PRO A 201 -26.68 9.63 5.26
CA PRO A 201 -27.36 8.44 5.78
C PRO A 201 -26.74 7.13 5.29
N VAL A 202 -26.43 6.23 6.23
CA VAL A 202 -26.04 4.84 5.93
C VAL A 202 -27.29 3.96 6.01
N VAL A 203 -27.66 3.32 4.91
CA VAL A 203 -28.95 2.58 4.81
C VAL A 203 -28.82 1.08 4.70
N ARG A 204 -27.70 0.58 4.21
CA ARG A 204 -27.38 -0.86 4.21
C ARG A 204 -25.92 -1.04 4.58
N ARG A 205 -25.61 -2.19 5.15
CA ARG A 205 -24.24 -2.62 5.42
C ARG A 205 -24.14 -4.14 5.33
N GLY A 206 -22.94 -4.61 5.06
CA GLY A 206 -22.58 -6.01 5.09
C GLY A 206 -21.07 -6.17 5.17
N GLY A 207 -20.58 -7.40 5.09
CA GLY A 207 -19.16 -7.66 5.15
C GLY A 207 -18.83 -9.15 5.14
N ILE A 208 -17.54 -9.43 5.14
CA ILE A 208 -16.96 -10.77 5.23
C ILE A 208 -16.05 -10.80 6.47
N HIS A 209 -16.34 -11.71 7.39
CA HIS A 209 -15.37 -12.15 8.38
C HIS A 209 -14.51 -13.24 7.75
N TYR A 210 -13.20 -13.05 7.78
CA TYR A 210 -12.28 -14.06 7.27
C TYR A 210 -12.03 -15.10 8.37
N PRO A 211 -12.23 -16.41 8.09
CA PRO A 211 -11.96 -17.46 9.07
C PRO A 211 -10.53 -17.37 9.60
N GLU A 212 -10.37 -17.61 10.90
CA GLU A 212 -9.06 -17.62 11.60
C GLU A 212 -8.23 -16.33 11.44
N SER A 213 -8.89 -15.22 11.13
CA SER A 213 -8.24 -13.92 10.96
C SER A 213 -8.93 -12.85 11.79
N ASN A 214 -8.13 -11.94 12.35
CA ASN A 214 -8.63 -10.74 13.03
C ASN A 214 -8.99 -9.62 12.04
N ASN A 215 -8.82 -9.89 10.75
CA ASN A 215 -9.07 -9.01 9.63
C ASN A 215 -10.47 -9.25 9.03
N ALA A 216 -11.01 -8.24 8.35
CA ALA A 216 -12.33 -8.32 7.73
C ALA A 216 -12.44 -7.34 6.57
N SER A 217 -13.52 -7.49 5.80
CA SER A 217 -13.98 -6.49 4.85
C SER A 217 -15.42 -6.13 5.16
N MET A 218 -15.78 -4.86 5.10
CA MET A 218 -17.16 -4.40 5.24
C MET A 218 -17.53 -3.48 4.08
N TRP A 219 -18.81 -3.34 3.83
CA TRP A 219 -19.36 -2.32 2.94
C TRP A 219 -20.56 -1.65 3.57
N ALA A 220 -20.78 -0.41 3.15
CA ALA A 220 -21.94 0.39 3.51
C ALA A 220 -22.48 1.13 2.30
N ASP A 221 -23.80 1.20 2.20
CA ASP A 221 -24.51 1.99 1.21
C ASP A 221 -24.88 3.34 1.83
N VAL A 222 -24.30 4.40 1.27
CA VAL A 222 -24.43 5.78 1.74
C VAL A 222 -25.30 6.56 0.77
N ILE A 223 -26.36 7.22 1.26
CA ILE A 223 -27.24 8.06 0.43
C ILE A 223 -26.56 9.41 0.20
N MET A 224 -26.01 9.62 -0.99
CA MET A 224 -25.39 10.88 -1.39
C MET A 224 -26.20 11.52 -2.52
N HIS A 225 -26.67 12.74 -2.28
CA HIS A 225 -27.64 13.44 -3.13
C HIS A 225 -28.95 12.66 -3.32
N ARG A 226 -29.21 12.12 -4.52
CA ARG A 226 -30.47 11.41 -4.87
C ARG A 226 -30.27 9.91 -5.09
N ASP A 227 -29.09 9.39 -4.77
CA ASP A 227 -28.78 8.00 -5.04
C ASP A 227 -27.78 7.43 -4.02
N THR A 228 -27.39 6.18 -4.21
CA THR A 228 -26.56 5.42 -3.30
C THR A 228 -25.12 5.32 -3.82
N LEU A 229 -24.17 5.52 -2.91
CA LEU A 229 -22.75 5.26 -3.09
C LEU A 229 -22.38 4.06 -2.23
N ARG A 230 -21.84 2.99 -2.81
CA ARG A 230 -21.35 1.84 -2.04
C ARG A 230 -19.89 2.05 -1.67
N VAL A 231 -19.60 1.98 -0.37
CA VAL A 231 -18.26 2.18 0.18
C VAL A 231 -17.79 0.91 0.85
N TYR A 232 -16.72 0.30 0.32
CA TYR A 232 -16.03 -0.81 0.94
C TYR A 232 -14.86 -0.31 1.78
N ASN A 233 -14.78 -0.80 3.01
CA ASN A 233 -13.65 -0.63 3.91
C ASN A 233 -13.06 -2.03 4.17
N ASN A 234 -11.80 -2.22 3.78
CA ASN A 234 -11.12 -3.51 3.82
C ASN A 234 -9.89 -3.43 4.71
N HIS A 235 -9.66 -4.45 5.52
CA HIS A 235 -8.40 -4.62 6.21
C HIS A 235 -7.95 -6.05 5.99
N MET A 236 -6.99 -6.27 5.09
CA MET A 236 -6.52 -7.60 4.69
C MET A 236 -5.44 -8.13 5.61
N GLN A 237 -5.17 -9.44 5.57
CA GLN A 237 -4.20 -10.12 6.42
C GLN A 237 -2.82 -9.41 6.43
N SER A 238 -2.38 -9.02 7.62
CA SER A 238 -1.07 -8.40 7.79
C SER A 238 0.08 -9.37 7.47
N THR A 239 1.25 -8.82 7.15
CA THR A 239 2.47 -9.62 6.96
C THR A 239 2.96 -10.27 8.26
N GLN A 240 2.42 -9.85 9.41
CA GLN A 240 2.76 -10.28 10.77
C GLN A 240 4.24 -10.10 11.15
N VAL A 241 5.06 -9.44 10.32
CA VAL A 241 6.48 -9.19 10.61
C VAL A 241 6.57 -8.24 11.80
N ASN A 242 7.06 -8.75 12.94
CA ASN A 242 7.03 -8.01 14.21
C ASN A 242 8.23 -7.05 14.33
N GLU A 243 8.31 -6.30 15.43
CA GLU A 243 9.40 -5.33 15.64
C GLU A 243 10.78 -5.99 15.64
N SER A 244 10.94 -7.16 16.27
CA SER A 244 12.23 -7.86 16.29
C SER A 244 12.65 -8.38 14.91
N ASP A 245 11.70 -8.87 14.11
CA ASP A 245 11.92 -9.26 12.71
C ASP A 245 12.37 -8.04 11.88
N ARG A 246 11.74 -6.87 12.10
CA ARG A 246 12.08 -5.61 11.42
C ARG A 246 13.47 -5.11 11.80
N GLU A 247 13.81 -5.13 13.09
CA GLU A 247 15.13 -4.77 13.58
C GLU A 247 16.21 -5.66 12.95
N TYR A 248 15.97 -6.97 12.92
CA TYR A 248 16.87 -7.92 12.28
C TYR A 248 17.09 -7.61 10.79
N LEU A 249 16.01 -7.37 10.04
CA LEU A 249 16.09 -6.99 8.62
C LEU A 249 16.80 -5.65 8.37
N SER A 250 16.75 -4.72 9.33
CA SER A 250 17.39 -3.40 9.22
C SER A 250 18.86 -3.38 9.68
N GLY A 251 19.19 -4.19 10.69
CA GLY A 251 20.52 -4.22 11.31
C GLY A 251 21.48 -5.18 10.65
N THR A 252 20.98 -6.26 10.05
CA THR A 252 21.78 -7.12 9.18
C THR A 252 21.74 -6.54 7.78
N GLY A 253 22.86 -5.95 7.31
CA GLY A 253 23.02 -5.78 5.86
C GLY A 253 22.83 -7.15 5.22
N LEU A 254 21.87 -7.29 4.30
CA LEU A 254 21.55 -8.56 3.61
C LEU A 254 22.79 -9.06 2.85
N SER A 255 23.70 -9.74 3.54
CA SER A 255 24.88 -10.37 2.97
C SER A 255 24.51 -11.72 2.38
N ALA A 256 25.29 -12.25 1.44
CA ALA A 256 25.02 -13.56 0.84
C ALA A 256 24.96 -14.69 1.89
N ASP A 257 25.68 -14.54 3.01
CA ASP A 257 25.68 -15.49 4.13
C ASP A 257 24.36 -15.50 4.93
N SER A 258 23.56 -14.43 4.85
CA SER A 258 22.27 -14.33 5.54
C SER A 258 21.18 -15.27 4.98
N LEU A 259 21.33 -15.75 3.74
CA LEU A 259 20.38 -16.69 3.11
C LEU A 259 20.38 -18.08 3.77
N GLY A 260 21.44 -18.42 4.51
CA GLY A 260 21.51 -19.64 5.32
C GLY A 260 20.82 -19.52 6.69
N ASP A 261 20.52 -18.29 7.13
CA ASP A 261 20.00 -18.00 8.47
C ASP A 261 18.56 -18.51 8.65
N GLU A 262 18.35 -19.32 9.69
CA GLU A 262 17.02 -19.85 10.03
C GLU A 262 16.01 -18.75 10.34
N ARG A 263 16.46 -17.61 10.87
CA ARG A 263 15.58 -16.47 11.15
C ARG A 263 15.05 -15.84 9.86
N LEU A 264 15.90 -15.64 8.87
CA LEU A 264 15.47 -15.13 7.57
C LEU A 264 14.50 -16.11 6.89
N LYS A 265 14.78 -17.42 6.95
CA LYS A 265 13.87 -18.44 6.43
C LYS A 265 12.52 -18.41 7.13
N ASP A 266 12.47 -18.20 8.44
CA ASP A 266 11.22 -18.09 9.18
C ASP A 266 10.40 -16.86 8.75
N ILE A 267 11.05 -15.70 8.62
CA ILE A 267 10.42 -14.49 8.09
C ILE A 267 9.86 -14.75 6.69
N LEU A 268 10.62 -15.39 5.79
CA LEU A 268 10.15 -15.73 4.45
C LEU A 268 8.97 -16.70 4.49
N ARG A 269 9.02 -17.78 5.29
CA ARG A 269 7.90 -18.72 5.44
C ARG A 269 6.62 -18.01 5.91
N LYS A 270 6.76 -17.12 6.89
CA LYS A 270 5.67 -16.32 7.45
C LYS A 270 5.07 -15.36 6.42
N LEU A 271 5.91 -14.65 5.67
CA LEU A 271 5.49 -13.82 4.54
C LEU A 271 4.74 -14.65 3.49
N GLY A 272 5.31 -15.79 3.08
CA GLY A 272 4.71 -16.71 2.11
C GLY A 272 3.32 -17.20 2.52
N ARG A 273 3.15 -17.60 3.78
CA ARG A 273 1.85 -17.97 4.33
C ARG A 273 0.87 -16.80 4.24
N ASN A 274 1.29 -15.62 4.65
CA ASN A 274 0.41 -14.44 4.68
C ASN A 274 0.03 -13.94 3.28
N PHE A 275 0.88 -14.11 2.26
CA PHE A 275 0.51 -13.83 0.87
C PHE A 275 -0.65 -14.70 0.39
N ARG A 276 -0.65 -16.00 0.71
CA ARG A 276 -1.74 -16.93 0.35
C ARG A 276 -3.04 -16.58 1.06
N VAL A 277 -2.97 -16.33 2.37
CA VAL A 277 -4.16 -15.91 3.13
C VAL A 277 -4.74 -14.62 2.54
N ARG A 278 -3.90 -13.61 2.25
CA ARG A 278 -4.37 -12.38 1.60
C ARG A 278 -4.99 -12.61 0.22
N ALA A 279 -4.43 -13.49 -0.59
CA ALA A 279 -4.97 -13.81 -1.92
C ALA A 279 -6.40 -14.38 -1.81
N ALA A 280 -6.59 -15.40 -0.97
CA ALA A 280 -7.91 -16.00 -0.75
C ALA A 280 -8.93 -14.98 -0.19
N GLN A 281 -8.50 -14.11 0.73
CA GLN A 281 -9.34 -13.02 1.21
C GLN A 281 -9.71 -12.05 0.06
N ALA A 282 -8.74 -11.67 -0.77
CA ALA A 282 -8.95 -10.75 -1.88
C ALA A 282 -9.93 -11.32 -2.91
N ASP A 283 -9.81 -12.60 -3.25
CA ASP A 283 -10.73 -13.28 -4.16
C ASP A 283 -12.16 -13.26 -3.63
N SER A 284 -12.34 -13.54 -2.34
CA SER A 284 -13.68 -13.61 -1.73
C SER A 284 -14.42 -12.27 -1.77
N ILE A 285 -13.74 -11.14 -1.49
CA ILE A 285 -14.38 -9.81 -1.52
C ILE A 285 -14.43 -9.23 -2.94
N ALA A 286 -13.46 -9.54 -3.82
CA ALA A 286 -13.47 -9.07 -5.20
C ALA A 286 -14.70 -9.54 -5.97
N GLY A 287 -15.19 -10.76 -5.71
CA GLY A 287 -16.45 -11.26 -6.29
C GLY A 287 -17.67 -10.41 -5.91
N ILE A 288 -17.66 -9.73 -4.76
CA ILE A 288 -18.72 -8.83 -4.30
C ILE A 288 -18.48 -7.39 -4.76
N ILE A 289 -17.22 -6.96 -4.85
CA ILE A 289 -16.86 -5.62 -5.34
C ILE A 289 -17.25 -5.45 -6.80
N HIS A 290 -16.99 -6.47 -7.62
CA HIS A 290 -17.16 -6.42 -9.08
C HIS A 290 -18.49 -7.05 -9.54
N ASP A 291 -19.52 -7.03 -8.69
CA ASP A 291 -20.86 -7.60 -8.96
C ASP A 291 -21.71 -6.76 -9.94
N GLY A 292 -21.18 -5.65 -10.44
CA GLY A 292 -21.87 -4.71 -11.32
C GLY A 292 -22.56 -3.56 -10.59
N THR A 293 -22.44 -3.46 -9.26
CA THR A 293 -22.94 -2.30 -8.50
C THR A 293 -22.29 -1.00 -9.02
N PRO A 294 -23.07 0.03 -9.40
CA PRO A 294 -22.52 1.31 -9.83
C PRO A 294 -22.04 2.13 -8.64
N ARG A 295 -21.20 3.15 -8.89
CA ARG A 295 -20.74 4.12 -7.86
C ARG A 295 -20.17 3.43 -6.63
N VAL A 296 -19.06 2.74 -6.86
CA VAL A 296 -18.35 1.99 -5.83
C VAL A 296 -17.06 2.71 -5.46
N ILE A 297 -16.78 2.76 -4.16
CA ILE A 297 -15.48 3.11 -3.59
C ILE A 297 -14.96 1.89 -2.86
N VAL A 298 -13.71 1.50 -3.12
CA VAL A 298 -13.04 0.41 -2.40
C VAL A 298 -11.79 0.97 -1.76
N CYS A 299 -11.74 0.97 -0.43
CA CYS A 299 -10.60 1.52 0.29
C CYS A 299 -10.20 0.65 1.48
N GLY A 300 -9.07 1.00 2.07
CA GLY A 300 -8.56 0.42 3.30
C GLY A 300 -7.11 -0.03 3.21
N ASP A 301 -6.68 -0.74 4.26
CA ASP A 301 -5.36 -1.33 4.39
C ASP A 301 -5.36 -2.71 3.74
N PHE A 302 -4.74 -2.82 2.57
CA PHE A 302 -4.67 -4.08 1.85
C PHE A 302 -3.46 -4.92 2.26
N ASN A 303 -2.60 -4.37 3.11
CA ASN A 303 -1.38 -4.99 3.63
C ASN A 303 -0.41 -5.47 2.55
N ASP A 304 -0.59 -5.03 1.30
CA ASP A 304 0.15 -5.54 0.14
C ASP A 304 0.50 -4.42 -0.85
N THR A 305 1.56 -4.64 -1.62
CA THR A 305 2.12 -3.61 -2.51
C THR A 305 1.33 -3.46 -3.81
N PRO A 306 1.52 -2.37 -4.58
CA PRO A 306 0.86 -2.19 -5.89
C PRO A 306 1.24 -3.22 -6.96
N MET A 307 2.22 -4.08 -6.66
CA MET A 307 2.72 -5.17 -7.52
C MET A 307 2.25 -6.56 -7.06
N SER A 308 1.30 -6.61 -6.13
CA SER A 308 0.75 -7.86 -5.60
C SER A 308 -0.48 -8.35 -6.37
N TYR A 309 -0.76 -9.65 -6.21
CA TYR A 309 -2.01 -10.27 -6.64
C TYR A 309 -3.22 -9.63 -5.92
N THR A 310 -3.11 -9.45 -4.60
CA THR A 310 -4.11 -8.77 -3.74
C THR A 310 -4.54 -7.42 -4.31
N TYR A 311 -3.58 -6.55 -4.66
CA TYR A 311 -3.86 -5.24 -5.26
C TYR A 311 -4.62 -5.38 -6.58
N ARG A 312 -4.18 -6.29 -7.47
CA ARG A 312 -4.83 -6.48 -8.77
C ARG A 312 -6.28 -6.93 -8.59
N GLN A 313 -6.51 -7.88 -7.68
CA GLN A 313 -7.81 -8.51 -7.50
C GLN A 313 -8.83 -7.54 -6.90
N LEU A 314 -8.43 -6.78 -5.87
CA LEU A 314 -9.28 -5.74 -5.27
C LEU A 314 -9.51 -4.56 -6.21
N ARG A 315 -8.52 -4.22 -7.04
CA ARG A 315 -8.67 -3.14 -8.03
C ARG A 315 -9.62 -3.54 -9.15
N GLY A 316 -9.43 -4.70 -9.77
CA GLY A 316 -10.11 -5.05 -11.02
C GLY A 316 -10.04 -3.90 -12.04
N ASP A 317 -11.20 -3.48 -12.54
CA ASP A 317 -11.34 -2.38 -13.49
C ASP A 317 -11.50 -0.99 -12.84
N LEU A 318 -11.46 -0.91 -11.50
CA LEU A 318 -11.53 0.34 -10.76
C LEU A 318 -10.28 1.20 -10.98
N LYS A 319 -10.43 2.49 -10.73
CA LYS A 319 -9.35 3.47 -10.81
C LYS A 319 -8.69 3.64 -9.46
N ASP A 320 -7.36 3.58 -9.42
CA ASP A 320 -6.58 3.92 -8.23
C ASP A 320 -6.40 5.43 -8.13
N ALA A 321 -6.92 6.04 -7.07
CA ALA A 321 -6.91 7.50 -6.88
C ALA A 321 -5.49 8.08 -6.86
N PHE A 322 -4.51 7.35 -6.32
CA PHE A 322 -3.10 7.77 -6.38
C PHE A 322 -2.61 7.81 -7.83
N CYS A 323 -2.97 6.80 -8.62
CA CYS A 323 -2.66 6.74 -10.05
C CYS A 323 -3.39 7.79 -10.89
N GLU A 324 -4.38 8.50 -10.35
CA GLU A 324 -5.06 9.62 -11.03
C GLU A 324 -4.54 11.00 -10.57
N LYS A 325 -4.32 11.22 -9.26
CA LYS A 325 -3.97 12.55 -8.69
C LYS A 325 -2.91 12.56 -7.60
N GLY A 326 -2.29 11.44 -7.27
CA GLY A 326 -1.19 11.38 -6.30
C GLY A 326 0.01 12.25 -6.72
N ARG A 327 0.96 12.48 -5.80
CA ARG A 327 2.15 13.30 -6.07
C ARG A 327 3.38 12.71 -5.40
N GLY A 328 4.50 12.70 -6.11
CA GLY A 328 5.77 12.21 -5.59
C GLY A 328 5.76 10.72 -5.28
N ILE A 329 6.69 10.30 -4.43
CA ILE A 329 6.73 8.98 -3.82
C ILE A 329 5.94 9.07 -2.52
N ILE A 330 5.02 8.14 -2.30
CA ILE A 330 4.24 8.07 -1.06
C ILE A 330 4.37 6.67 -0.50
N PHE A 331 4.56 6.59 0.81
CA PHE A 331 4.37 5.38 1.60
C PHE A 331 3.19 5.63 2.54
N THR A 332 2.44 4.58 2.84
CA THR A 332 1.32 4.65 3.78
C THR A 332 1.56 3.84 5.04
N TYR A 333 2.63 3.04 5.06
CA TYR A 333 3.04 2.27 6.21
C TYR A 333 4.49 2.58 6.57
N ARG A 334 4.71 2.90 7.84
CA ARG A 334 6.03 3.28 8.37
C ARG A 334 6.92 2.08 8.65
N GLY A 335 6.36 0.87 8.66
CA GLY A 335 7.17 -0.33 8.80
C GLY A 335 7.99 -0.67 7.57
N LEU A 336 8.96 -1.56 7.79
CA LEU A 336 9.84 -2.08 6.74
C LEU A 336 10.47 -0.96 5.89
N LEU A 337 11.23 -0.06 6.54
CA LEU A 337 11.93 1.10 5.96
C LEU A 337 11.04 2.28 5.50
N GLY A 338 9.72 2.22 5.67
CA GLY A 338 8.82 3.33 5.30
C GLY A 338 8.77 3.58 3.79
N VAL A 339 8.80 2.51 3.00
CA VAL A 339 8.82 2.59 1.52
C VAL A 339 7.56 2.04 0.86
N PHE A 340 6.68 1.40 1.63
CA PHE A 340 5.52 0.71 1.08
C PHE A 340 4.25 1.54 1.19
N ARG A 341 3.54 1.61 0.07
CA ARG A 341 2.12 1.99 0.00
C ARG A 341 1.31 0.72 0.06
N ILE A 342 0.51 0.57 1.10
CA ILE A 342 -0.37 -0.59 1.35
C ILE A 342 -1.81 -0.18 1.66
N ASP A 343 -2.07 1.12 1.78
CA ASP A 343 -3.39 1.71 1.96
C ASP A 343 -3.83 2.34 0.65
N TYR A 344 -5.07 2.04 0.25
CA TYR A 344 -5.58 2.37 -1.07
C TYR A 344 -6.97 2.97 -1.02
N LEU A 345 -7.30 3.74 -2.05
CA LEU A 345 -8.67 4.09 -2.38
C LEU A 345 -8.86 3.99 -3.89
N PHE A 346 -9.75 3.09 -4.27
CA PHE A 346 -10.18 2.84 -5.63
C PHE A 346 -11.62 3.29 -5.83
N HIS A 347 -11.99 3.64 -7.06
CA HIS A 347 -13.36 4.04 -7.37
C HIS A 347 -13.81 3.58 -8.76
N SER A 348 -15.12 3.43 -8.95
CA SER A 348 -15.73 3.11 -10.25
C SER A 348 -15.62 4.28 -11.24
N ASN A 349 -15.90 4.01 -12.51
CA ASN A 349 -15.80 5.03 -13.57
C ASN A 349 -16.84 6.15 -13.47
N ASP A 350 -17.88 5.99 -12.65
CA ASP A 350 -18.88 7.02 -12.34
C ASP A 350 -18.31 8.17 -11.50
N LEU A 351 -17.12 7.97 -10.95
CA LEU A 351 -16.42 8.91 -10.08
C LEU A 351 -15.14 9.40 -10.77
N ALA A 352 -14.73 10.62 -10.44
CA ALA A 352 -13.47 11.21 -10.86
C ALA A 352 -12.66 11.61 -9.62
N THR A 353 -11.39 11.18 -9.55
CA THR A 353 -10.45 11.71 -8.57
C THR A 353 -10.07 13.15 -8.95
N VAL A 354 -10.39 14.09 -8.08
CA VAL A 354 -10.05 15.52 -8.25
C VAL A 354 -8.94 15.97 -7.32
N GLY A 355 -8.75 15.31 -6.17
CA GLY A 355 -7.67 15.54 -5.23
C GLY A 355 -7.22 14.26 -4.55
N TYR A 356 -5.96 14.20 -4.16
CA TYR A 356 -5.36 13.11 -3.40
C TYR A 356 -4.33 13.71 -2.45
N ASP A 357 -4.37 13.30 -1.20
CA ASP A 357 -3.37 13.63 -0.20
C ASP A 357 -3.14 12.46 0.77
N SER A 358 -1.94 12.39 1.33
CA SER A 358 -1.59 11.44 2.37
C SER A 358 -0.60 12.09 3.31
N GLU A 359 -1.14 12.78 4.31
CA GLU A 359 -0.36 13.38 5.38
C GLU A 359 0.42 12.32 6.15
N GLN A 360 1.53 12.72 6.78
CA GLN A 360 2.42 11.79 7.47
C GLN A 360 2.47 12.06 8.98
N PRO A 361 1.34 11.91 9.72
CA PRO A 361 1.33 12.04 11.17
C PRO A 361 1.99 10.84 11.85
N GLN A 362 2.30 10.96 13.15
CA GLN A 362 2.84 9.87 13.97
C GLN A 362 1.77 9.15 14.82
N TRP A 363 0.50 9.52 14.66
CA TRP A 363 -0.61 9.04 15.48
C TRP A 363 -0.98 7.56 15.27
N SER A 364 -0.48 6.98 14.20
CA SER A 364 -0.49 5.56 13.86
C SER A 364 0.80 5.25 13.06
N ASP A 365 1.18 3.98 13.02
CA ASP A 365 2.16 3.46 12.07
C ASP A 365 1.72 3.50 10.59
N HIS A 366 0.46 3.83 10.32
CA HIS A 366 -0.06 4.16 8.99
C HIS A 366 -0.26 5.67 8.78
N ASN A 367 -0.22 6.08 7.52
CA ASN A 367 -0.58 7.43 7.07
C ASN A 367 -2.02 7.43 6.53
N PRO A 368 -2.84 8.45 6.86
CA PRO A 368 -4.18 8.58 6.29
C PRO A 368 -4.13 8.77 4.77
N VAL A 369 -5.15 8.26 4.06
CA VAL A 369 -5.37 8.48 2.64
C VAL A 369 -6.62 9.33 2.47
N LEU A 370 -6.44 10.58 2.04
CA LEU A 370 -7.50 11.53 1.74
C LEU A 370 -7.70 11.64 0.23
N VAL A 371 -8.92 11.42 -0.24
CA VAL A 371 -9.26 11.54 -1.66
C VAL A 371 -10.49 12.40 -1.84
N ASP A 372 -10.35 13.43 -2.68
CA ASP A 372 -11.49 14.20 -3.16
C ASP A 372 -12.00 13.59 -4.46
N LEU A 373 -13.27 13.22 -4.45
CA LEU A 373 -14.00 12.61 -5.55
C LEU A 373 -15.13 13.51 -6.03
N LYS A 374 -15.44 13.42 -7.32
CA LYS A 374 -16.60 14.08 -7.92
C LYS A 374 -17.40 13.07 -8.72
N LEU A 375 -18.72 13.10 -8.60
CA LEU A 375 -19.63 12.36 -9.48
C LEU A 375 -19.52 12.90 -10.91
N ARG A 376 -19.46 12.01 -11.90
CA ARG A 376 -19.40 12.37 -13.31
C ARG A 376 -20.76 12.68 -13.91
#